data_AF-A0A7W0G4B7-F1
#
_entry.id   AF-A0A7W0G4B7-F1
#
_cell.length_a   1.000
_cell.length_b   1.000
_cell.length_c   1.000
_cell.angle_alpha   90.00
_cell.angle_beta   90.00
_cell.angle_gamma   90.00
#
_symmetry.space_group_name_H-M   'P 1'
#
loop_
_entity.id
_entity.type
_entity.pdbx_description
1 polymer ?
#
loop_
_entity_poly.entity_id
_entity_poly.type
_entity_poly.pdbx_seq_one_letter_code
_entity_poly.pdbx_strand_id
1 'polypeptide(L)'
;MKINGTFFVLCAALGLALCGAGGAAVSKASGTGTQESKSQVIVPMQSGAFVSIATEAVPPGSPEVSLSFIESEDKPNLIHRVFVDGKNEFFFGYELLVEPVAGTRQFRITVRPLSAEYEQSLRARRAFQNRRLHPSYNAAAFSSSPQLIGDGDTFALDVLRNPRTGTKIIDVVTVSHDDPRFRETRASDGPARDFSLSDVSLKITNYRLIVNGESAWRSTGGCSGPLVWFSLADRGRFVFSLVPRPGYDFKKVGKVEHNKISFEWGEDRFEWVSGLPVVSSGGNWSLWVLHDPDYSFDLYTKPAAPGGDETRTGVEQTLRRAGQPKSRAEFGTPEERTGKPVAARRVRVAIGAADDIERLLPKK
;
A
#
# COMPACT_ATOMS: atom_id res chain seq x y z
N MET A 1 53.50 19.77 -28.00
CA MET A 1 53.66 20.85 -27.00
C MET A 1 52.63 21.92 -27.31
N LYS A 2 51.96 22.46 -26.28
CA LYS A 2 50.62 23.07 -26.33
C LYS A 2 50.42 24.23 -27.33
N ILE A 3 49.24 24.18 -27.95
CA ILE A 3 48.52 25.17 -28.76
C ILE A 3 47.72 26.11 -27.83
N ASN A 4 47.46 27.36 -28.26
CA ASN A 4 46.19 28.11 -28.12
C ASN A 4 46.42 29.54 -28.69
N GLY A 5 45.58 30.16 -29.53
CA GLY A 5 44.24 29.81 -29.99
C GLY A 5 43.23 30.94 -29.74
N THR A 6 43.03 31.77 -30.78
CA THR A 6 41.72 32.24 -31.29
C THR A 6 41.01 33.50 -30.73
N PHE A 7 40.64 34.35 -31.72
CA PHE A 7 39.73 35.50 -31.84
C PHE A 7 38.30 35.35 -31.27
N PHE A 8 37.61 36.46 -30.91
CA PHE A 8 36.54 37.13 -31.71
C PHE A 8 35.83 38.30 -30.95
N VAL A 9 35.95 39.51 -31.54
CA VAL A 9 34.93 40.53 -31.88
C VAL A 9 33.92 41.09 -30.83
N LEU A 10 33.82 42.42 -30.85
CA LEU A 10 32.89 43.29 -30.11
C LEU A 10 32.15 44.22 -31.11
N CYS A 11 30.96 44.68 -30.68
CA CYS A 11 30.11 45.78 -31.21
C CYS A 11 29.28 45.48 -32.48
N ALA A 12 28.11 46.06 -32.69
CA ALA A 12 27.06 46.72 -31.88
C ALA A 12 25.95 47.00 -32.91
N ALA A 13 24.68 46.78 -32.60
CA ALA A 13 23.58 47.12 -33.50
C ALA A 13 22.54 47.99 -32.78
N LEU A 14 22.37 49.18 -33.35
CA LEU A 14 21.34 50.18 -33.08
C LEU A 14 20.09 49.81 -33.90
N GLY A 15 18.88 49.99 -33.35
CA GLY A 15 17.64 49.81 -34.10
C GLY A 15 16.42 50.42 -33.41
N LEU A 16 15.89 51.48 -34.01
CA LEU A 16 14.75 52.30 -33.60
C LEU A 16 13.38 51.61 -33.82
N ALA A 17 12.44 51.97 -32.93
CA ALA A 17 11.02 52.33 -33.12
C ALA A 17 10.04 51.42 -33.89
N LEU A 18 8.88 51.12 -33.27
CA LEU A 18 7.56 51.68 -33.65
C LEU A 18 6.44 51.18 -32.72
N CYS A 19 5.59 52.13 -32.30
CA CYS A 19 4.31 51.89 -31.64
C CYS A 19 3.30 51.27 -32.62
N GLY A 20 2.49 50.33 -32.12
CA GLY A 20 1.27 49.87 -32.78
C GLY A 20 0.32 49.26 -31.75
N ALA A 21 -0.70 50.03 -31.38
CA ALA A 21 -1.81 49.56 -30.56
C ALA A 21 -2.74 48.67 -31.40
N GLY A 22 -3.10 47.50 -30.89
CA GLY A 22 -4.09 46.60 -31.47
C GLY A 22 -4.55 45.62 -30.41
N GLY A 23 -5.79 45.77 -29.97
CA GLY A 23 -6.36 45.01 -28.86
C GLY A 23 -6.82 43.59 -29.22
N ALA A 24 -7.16 42.88 -28.15
CA ALA A 24 -8.06 41.72 -28.06
C ALA A 24 -7.62 40.41 -28.75
N ALA A 25 -7.05 39.50 -27.96
CA ALA A 25 -7.71 38.24 -27.56
C ALA A 25 -6.70 37.37 -26.78
N VAL A 26 -6.74 37.45 -25.44
CA VAL A 26 -6.09 36.46 -24.58
C VAL A 26 -6.98 35.22 -24.58
N SER A 27 -6.70 34.29 -25.50
CA SER A 27 -7.18 32.92 -25.37
C SER A 27 -6.47 32.30 -24.17
N LYS A 28 -7.16 32.26 -23.03
CA LYS A 28 -6.85 31.37 -21.91
C LYS A 28 -6.96 29.93 -22.42
N ALA A 29 -5.84 29.37 -22.88
CA ALA A 29 -5.68 27.94 -22.96
C ALA A 29 -5.59 27.40 -21.53
N SER A 30 -6.76 27.11 -20.97
CA SER A 30 -6.95 26.27 -19.79
C SER A 30 -6.55 24.85 -20.14
N GLY A 31 -5.24 24.59 -20.18
CA GLY A 31 -4.70 23.24 -20.15
C GLY A 31 -4.85 22.69 -18.73
N THR A 32 -6.03 22.20 -18.40
CA THR A 32 -6.21 21.26 -17.27
C THR A 32 -5.57 19.95 -17.70
N GLY A 33 -4.23 19.89 -17.63
CA GLY A 33 -3.51 18.64 -17.58
C GLY A 33 -3.83 18.00 -16.25
N THR A 34 -4.87 17.17 -16.22
CA THR A 34 -5.12 16.25 -15.10
C THR A 34 -3.91 15.33 -15.02
N GLN A 35 -2.98 15.65 -14.12
CA GLN A 35 -1.82 14.82 -13.83
C GLN A 35 -2.36 13.54 -13.19
N GLU A 36 -2.56 12.53 -14.04
CA GLU A 36 -3.03 11.21 -13.67
C GLU A 36 -2.05 10.66 -12.62
N SER A 37 -2.56 10.49 -11.41
CA SER A 37 -1.75 10.20 -10.23
C SER A 37 -1.25 8.76 -10.29
N LYS A 38 0.01 8.56 -10.70
CA LYS A 38 0.67 7.25 -10.67
C LYS A 38 0.80 6.81 -9.21
N SER A 39 0.11 5.75 -8.83
CA SER A 39 0.29 5.13 -7.52
C SER A 39 1.58 4.31 -7.53
N GLN A 40 2.61 4.80 -6.83
CA GLN A 40 3.88 4.12 -6.67
C GLN A 40 4.02 3.55 -5.26
N VAL A 41 4.49 2.31 -5.15
CA VAL A 41 4.76 1.63 -3.87
C VAL A 41 6.19 1.12 -3.87
N ILE A 42 6.89 1.30 -2.75
CA ILE A 42 8.27 0.83 -2.59
C ILE A 42 8.33 -0.22 -1.49
N VAL A 43 8.93 -1.35 -1.83
CA VAL A 43 9.06 -2.53 -1.00
C VAL A 43 10.53 -2.73 -0.66
N PRO A 44 10.96 -2.43 0.58
CA PRO A 44 12.29 -2.79 1.05
C PRO A 44 12.35 -4.30 1.29
N MET A 45 13.42 -4.95 0.84
CA MET A 45 13.60 -6.39 0.94
C MET A 45 14.65 -6.76 1.99
N GLN A 46 14.58 -7.98 2.50
CA GLN A 46 15.56 -8.49 3.46
C GLN A 46 16.98 -8.63 2.88
N SER A 47 17.09 -8.82 1.56
CA SER A 47 18.36 -8.80 0.84
C SER A 47 19.07 -7.45 0.82
N GLY A 48 18.41 -6.38 1.29
CA GLY A 48 18.86 -5.00 1.12
C GLY A 48 18.48 -4.39 -0.24
N ALA A 49 17.82 -5.16 -1.11
CA ALA A 49 17.22 -4.63 -2.33
C ALA A 49 15.98 -3.78 -2.02
N PHE A 50 15.66 -2.88 -2.94
CA PHE A 50 14.43 -2.11 -2.97
C PHE A 50 13.71 -2.36 -4.29
N VAL A 51 12.39 -2.55 -4.21
CA VAL A 51 11.54 -2.72 -5.38
C VAL A 51 10.52 -1.60 -5.40
N SER A 52 10.56 -0.76 -6.43
CA SER A 52 9.51 0.22 -6.71
C SER A 52 8.52 -0.36 -7.72
N ILE A 53 7.23 -0.21 -7.48
CA ILE A 53 6.15 -0.68 -8.34
C ILE A 53 5.18 0.48 -8.56
N ALA A 54 5.08 0.97 -9.80
CA ALA A 54 4.09 1.95 -10.20
C ALA A 54 3.04 1.29 -11.11
N THR A 55 1.76 1.43 -10.76
CA THR A 55 0.66 0.88 -11.58
C THR A 55 0.11 1.93 -12.53
N GLU A 56 -0.06 1.55 -13.79
CA GLU A 56 -0.55 2.40 -14.87
C GLU A 56 -1.64 1.69 -15.69
N ALA A 57 -2.49 2.50 -16.33
CA ALA A 57 -3.52 2.06 -17.26
C ALA A 57 -3.17 2.47 -18.69
N VAL A 58 -3.31 1.56 -19.66
CA VAL A 58 -2.98 1.86 -21.07
C VAL A 58 -4.12 1.41 -21.99
N PRO A 59 -4.77 2.33 -22.76
CA PRO A 59 -4.58 3.78 -22.73
C PRO A 59 -5.00 4.40 -21.38
N PRO A 60 -4.48 5.59 -21.04
CA PRO A 60 -4.83 6.30 -19.82
C PRO A 60 -6.34 6.48 -19.70
N GLY A 61 -6.87 6.28 -18.49
CA GLY A 61 -8.28 6.06 -18.22
C GLY A 61 -8.47 4.98 -17.17
N SER A 62 -9.35 5.22 -16.20
CA SER A 62 -9.45 4.43 -14.97
C SER A 62 -9.82 2.96 -15.25
N PRO A 63 -8.91 1.98 -15.09
CA PRO A 63 -9.34 0.64 -14.78
C PRO A 63 -9.97 0.73 -13.38
N GLU A 64 -11.20 0.24 -13.22
CA GLU A 64 -11.88 0.17 -11.90
C GLU A 64 -11.20 -0.89 -10.99
N VAL A 65 -9.89 -0.83 -10.81
CA VAL A 65 -9.23 -1.51 -9.70
C VAL A 65 -9.52 -0.69 -8.47
N SER A 66 -10.47 -1.17 -7.66
CA SER A 66 -10.83 -0.49 -6.42
C SER A 66 -9.65 -0.39 -5.45
N LEU A 67 -8.79 -1.42 -5.39
CA LEU A 67 -7.71 -1.54 -4.42
C LEU A 67 -6.55 -2.37 -4.98
N SER A 68 -5.32 -1.95 -4.71
CA SER A 68 -4.10 -2.75 -4.91
C SER A 68 -3.31 -2.79 -3.61
N PHE A 69 -2.80 -3.96 -3.24
CA PHE A 69 -1.96 -4.09 -2.05
C PHE A 69 -0.76 -4.99 -2.33
N ILE A 70 0.28 -4.82 -1.51
CA ILE A 70 1.51 -5.57 -1.59
C ILE A 70 1.76 -6.23 -0.23
N GLU A 71 1.97 -7.53 -0.24
CA GLU A 71 2.42 -8.29 0.93
C GLU A 71 3.81 -8.86 0.65
N SER A 72 4.72 -8.82 1.61
CA SER A 72 5.88 -9.72 1.62
C SER A 72 5.70 -10.72 2.75
N GLU A 73 5.89 -12.01 2.44
CA GLU A 73 5.92 -13.07 3.44
C GLU A 73 7.27 -13.11 4.19
N ASP A 74 7.35 -13.90 5.26
CA ASP A 74 8.59 -14.23 5.96
C ASP A 74 9.64 -14.92 5.07
N LYS A 75 9.28 -15.26 3.82
CA LYS A 75 10.22 -15.73 2.80
C LYS A 75 11.09 -14.55 2.33
N PRO A 76 12.42 -14.64 2.47
CA PRO A 76 13.30 -13.60 1.96
C PRO A 76 13.04 -13.43 0.47
N ASN A 77 12.93 -12.17 0.04
CA ASN A 77 12.91 -11.79 -1.37
C ASN A 77 11.63 -12.07 -2.19
N LEU A 78 10.50 -12.38 -1.55
CA LEU A 78 9.22 -12.60 -2.25
C LEU A 78 8.21 -11.48 -1.98
N ILE A 79 7.63 -10.95 -3.05
CA ILE A 79 6.56 -9.95 -3.02
C ILE A 79 5.31 -10.57 -3.66
N HIS A 80 4.18 -10.51 -2.95
CA HIS A 80 2.86 -10.79 -3.48
C HIS A 80 2.17 -9.47 -3.85
N ARG A 81 1.93 -9.27 -5.14
CA ARG A 81 1.17 -8.13 -5.66
C ARG A 81 -0.26 -8.60 -5.94
N VAL A 82 -1.25 -8.04 -5.24
CA VAL A 82 -2.65 -8.45 -5.39
C VAL A 82 -3.52 -7.24 -5.73
N PHE A 83 -4.37 -7.43 -6.73
CA PHE A 83 -5.36 -6.47 -7.20
C PHE A 83 -6.75 -6.98 -6.88
N VAL A 84 -7.62 -6.07 -6.44
CA VAL A 84 -8.99 -6.38 -6.06
C VAL A 84 -9.96 -5.45 -6.80
N ASP A 85 -10.87 -6.07 -7.54
CA ASP A 85 -12.00 -5.41 -8.18
C ASP A 85 -13.24 -5.56 -7.29
N GLY A 86 -13.42 -4.61 -6.38
CA GLY A 86 -14.48 -4.58 -5.39
C GLY A 86 -15.86 -4.73 -6.01
N LYS A 87 -16.09 -4.08 -7.16
CA LYS A 87 -17.38 -3.97 -7.83
C LYS A 87 -17.83 -5.28 -8.46
N ASN A 88 -16.91 -5.99 -9.12
CA ASN A 88 -17.23 -7.22 -9.85
C ASN A 88 -16.84 -8.49 -9.09
N GLU A 89 -16.43 -8.37 -7.82
CA GLU A 89 -16.03 -9.49 -6.97
C GLU A 89 -14.85 -10.33 -7.53
N PHE A 90 -13.95 -9.68 -8.28
CA PHE A 90 -12.77 -10.33 -8.82
C PHE A 90 -11.48 -9.99 -8.07
N PHE A 91 -10.48 -10.85 -8.19
CA PHE A 91 -9.10 -10.57 -7.81
C PHE A 91 -8.13 -11.18 -8.83
N PHE A 92 -6.91 -10.68 -8.86
CA PHE A 92 -5.80 -11.21 -9.65
C PHE A 92 -4.49 -10.69 -9.05
N GLY A 93 -3.35 -11.24 -9.48
CA GLY A 93 -2.07 -10.83 -8.92
C GLY A 93 -0.92 -11.69 -9.41
N TYR A 94 0.26 -11.41 -8.89
CA TYR A 94 1.47 -12.16 -9.23
C TYR A 94 2.43 -12.18 -8.04
N GLU A 95 3.39 -13.08 -8.13
CA GLU A 95 4.54 -13.17 -7.25
C GLU A 95 5.78 -12.61 -7.95
N LEU A 96 6.54 -11.78 -7.24
CA LEU A 96 7.79 -11.22 -7.70
C LEU A 96 8.92 -11.65 -6.75
N LEU A 97 9.79 -12.52 -7.24
CA LEU A 97 10.99 -12.97 -6.56
C LEU A 97 12.19 -12.14 -7.03
N VAL A 98 12.93 -11.56 -6.09
CA VAL A 98 14.03 -10.63 -6.38
C VAL A 98 15.30 -11.02 -5.63
N GLU A 99 16.22 -11.69 -6.31
CA GLU A 99 17.41 -12.23 -5.69
C GLU A 99 18.65 -11.42 -6.11
N PRO A 100 19.40 -10.80 -5.19
CA PRO A 100 20.67 -10.16 -5.55
C PRO A 100 21.66 -11.21 -6.04
N VAL A 101 22.45 -10.88 -7.06
CA VAL A 101 23.51 -11.75 -7.57
C VAL A 101 24.82 -11.38 -6.88
N ALA A 102 25.33 -12.32 -6.08
CA ALA A 102 26.53 -12.10 -5.26
C ALA A 102 27.74 -11.61 -6.07
N GLY A 103 28.45 -10.62 -5.54
CA GLY A 103 29.62 -10.03 -6.20
C GLY A 103 29.31 -9.12 -7.39
N THR A 104 28.03 -8.84 -7.65
CA THR A 104 27.58 -7.96 -8.74
C THR A 104 26.59 -6.91 -8.22
N ARG A 105 26.25 -5.92 -9.05
CA ARG A 105 25.12 -5.00 -8.84
C ARG A 105 23.93 -5.40 -9.73
N GLN A 106 23.60 -6.68 -9.75
CA GLN A 106 22.53 -7.23 -10.56
C GLN A 106 21.54 -8.01 -9.70
N PHE A 107 20.31 -8.09 -10.20
CA PHE A 107 19.22 -8.84 -9.58
C PHE A 107 18.72 -9.90 -10.55
N ARG A 108 18.48 -11.10 -10.02
CA ARG A 108 17.71 -12.15 -10.69
C ARG A 108 16.25 -11.96 -10.31
N ILE A 109 15.44 -11.59 -11.29
CA ILE A 109 14.02 -11.35 -11.14
C ILE A 109 13.25 -12.52 -11.73
N THR A 110 12.32 -13.07 -10.95
CA THR A 110 11.36 -14.04 -11.47
C THR A 110 9.96 -13.54 -11.15
N VAL A 111 9.19 -13.26 -12.19
CA VAL A 111 7.74 -13.06 -12.06
C VAL A 111 7.08 -14.44 -12.15
N ARG A 112 6.05 -14.69 -11.35
CA ARG A 112 5.29 -15.94 -11.33
C ARG A 112 3.81 -15.64 -11.09
N PRO A 113 2.88 -16.50 -11.51
CA PRO A 113 1.51 -16.40 -11.02
C PRO A 113 1.49 -16.57 -9.49
N LEU A 114 0.43 -16.11 -8.84
CA LEU A 114 0.20 -16.44 -7.43
C LEU A 114 0.27 -17.97 -7.23
N SER A 115 1.05 -18.41 -6.25
CA SER A 115 1.12 -19.83 -5.88
C SER A 115 -0.24 -20.35 -5.42
N ALA A 116 -0.49 -21.65 -5.59
CA ALA A 116 -1.73 -22.28 -5.15
C ALA A 116 -1.89 -22.16 -3.63
N GLU A 117 -0.79 -22.24 -2.88
CA GLU A 117 -0.75 -22.06 -1.43
C GLU A 117 -1.16 -20.64 -1.04
N TYR A 118 -0.60 -19.62 -1.71
CA TYR A 118 -0.95 -18.23 -1.41
C TYR A 118 -2.38 -17.90 -1.84
N GLU A 119 -2.85 -18.41 -2.99
CA GLU A 119 -4.25 -18.26 -3.40
C GLU A 119 -5.21 -18.91 -2.38
N GLN A 120 -4.89 -20.11 -1.89
CA GLN A 120 -5.67 -20.76 -0.83
C GLN A 120 -5.66 -19.91 0.45
N SER A 121 -4.51 -19.32 0.79
CA SER A 121 -4.39 -18.38 1.91
C SER A 121 -5.27 -17.14 1.72
N LEU A 122 -5.37 -16.62 0.49
CA LEU A 122 -6.24 -15.51 0.14
C LEU A 122 -7.69 -15.95 0.34
N ARG A 123 -8.11 -17.08 -0.22
CA ARG A 123 -9.47 -17.63 -0.12
C ARG A 123 -9.91 -17.91 1.31
N ALA A 124 -9.00 -18.26 2.21
CA ALA A 124 -9.28 -18.40 3.64
C ALA A 124 -9.63 -17.06 4.31
N ARG A 125 -9.23 -15.92 3.73
CA ARG A 125 -9.58 -14.59 4.22
C ARG A 125 -11.01 -14.29 3.80
N ARG A 126 -11.85 -13.90 4.77
CA ARG A 126 -13.22 -13.36 4.54
C ARG A 126 -13.35 -12.44 3.31
N ALA A 127 -12.31 -11.64 3.04
CA ALA A 127 -12.26 -10.74 1.90
C ALA A 127 -12.34 -11.44 0.52
N PHE A 128 -11.86 -12.67 0.39
CA PHE A 128 -11.77 -13.39 -0.88
C PHE A 128 -12.69 -14.61 -0.96
N GLN A 129 -13.44 -14.94 0.09
CA GLN A 129 -14.31 -16.12 0.12
C GLN A 129 -15.33 -16.14 -1.01
N ASN A 130 -15.92 -14.98 -1.32
CA ASN A 130 -16.88 -14.83 -2.40
C ASN A 130 -16.24 -14.33 -3.70
N ARG A 131 -14.92 -14.15 -3.71
CA ARG A 131 -14.21 -13.60 -4.86
C ARG A 131 -13.72 -14.68 -5.79
N ARG A 132 -13.76 -14.34 -7.06
CA ARG A 132 -13.28 -15.20 -8.13
C ARG A 132 -12.03 -14.61 -8.74
N LEU A 133 -11.19 -15.48 -9.28
CA LEU A 133 -10.08 -15.04 -10.09
C LEU A 133 -10.65 -14.30 -11.31
N HIS A 134 -10.05 -13.16 -11.67
CA HIS A 134 -10.55 -12.35 -12.78
C HIS A 134 -10.54 -13.19 -14.08
N PRO A 135 -11.62 -13.21 -14.88
CA PRO A 135 -11.72 -14.10 -16.04
C PRO A 135 -10.68 -13.82 -17.13
N SER A 136 -10.15 -12.59 -17.19
CA SER A 136 -9.06 -12.21 -18.09
C SER A 136 -7.66 -12.38 -17.50
N TYR A 137 -7.54 -12.95 -16.29
CA TYR A 137 -6.23 -13.25 -15.70
C TYR A 137 -5.60 -14.43 -16.43
N ASN A 138 -4.38 -14.22 -16.94
CA ASN A 138 -3.62 -15.24 -17.64
C ASN A 138 -2.37 -15.61 -16.83
N ALA A 139 -2.46 -16.67 -16.02
CA ALA A 139 -1.33 -17.15 -15.21
C ALA A 139 -0.08 -17.44 -16.05
N ALA A 140 -0.24 -17.94 -17.28
CA ALA A 140 0.88 -18.27 -18.16
C ALA A 140 1.65 -17.03 -18.64
N ALA A 141 1.07 -15.83 -18.59
CA ALA A 141 1.78 -14.59 -18.90
C ALA A 141 2.87 -14.26 -17.87
N PHE A 142 2.75 -14.79 -16.64
CA PHE A 142 3.69 -14.55 -15.57
C PHE A 142 4.76 -15.62 -15.45
N SER A 143 4.58 -16.80 -16.04
CA SER A 143 5.54 -17.91 -15.95
C SER A 143 6.79 -17.68 -16.81
N SER A 144 7.54 -16.63 -16.48
CA SER A 144 8.74 -16.20 -17.18
C SER A 144 9.99 -16.85 -16.58
N SER A 145 10.97 -17.17 -17.45
CA SER A 145 12.30 -17.56 -16.99
C SER A 145 12.95 -16.41 -16.21
N PRO A 146 13.75 -16.70 -15.17
CA PRO A 146 14.42 -15.66 -14.41
C PRO A 146 15.22 -14.72 -15.33
N GLN A 147 15.00 -13.42 -15.18
CA GLN A 147 15.67 -12.37 -15.92
C GLN A 147 16.75 -11.73 -15.04
N LEU A 148 17.88 -11.39 -15.64
CA LEU A 148 18.94 -10.66 -14.97
C LEU A 148 18.79 -9.18 -15.32
N ILE A 149 18.59 -8.34 -14.31
CA ILE A 149 18.51 -6.89 -14.49
C ILE A 149 19.62 -6.20 -13.69
N GLY A 150 20.10 -5.07 -14.19
CA GLY A 150 21.04 -4.22 -13.49
C GLY A 150 20.39 -3.42 -12.37
N ASP A 151 21.24 -2.87 -11.51
CA ASP A 151 20.81 -2.01 -10.43
C ASP A 151 20.24 -0.67 -10.92
N GLY A 152 18.97 -0.43 -10.60
CA GLY A 152 18.16 0.71 -11.05
C GLY A 152 17.42 0.45 -12.35
N ASP A 153 17.57 -0.73 -12.95
CA ASP A 153 16.85 -1.07 -14.17
C ASP A 153 15.35 -1.21 -13.88
N THR A 154 14.57 -0.90 -14.90
CA THR A 154 13.11 -0.89 -14.85
C THR A 154 12.56 -1.77 -15.95
N PHE A 155 11.54 -2.55 -15.65
CA PHE A 155 10.78 -3.33 -16.62
C PHE A 155 9.28 -3.12 -16.43
N ALA A 156 8.52 -3.32 -17.50
CA ALA A 156 7.06 -3.22 -17.46
C ALA A 156 6.44 -4.63 -17.50
N LEU A 157 5.43 -4.84 -16.68
CA LEU A 157 4.68 -6.08 -16.58
C LEU A 157 3.22 -5.83 -16.95
N ASP A 158 2.76 -6.44 -18.03
CA ASP A 158 1.33 -6.48 -18.37
C ASP A 158 0.61 -7.40 -17.36
N VAL A 159 -0.09 -6.81 -16.40
CA VAL A 159 -0.73 -7.56 -15.31
C VAL A 159 -2.11 -8.10 -15.73
N LEU A 160 -2.89 -7.26 -16.39
CA LEU A 160 -4.22 -7.64 -16.84
C LEU A 160 -4.54 -6.93 -18.15
N ARG A 161 -5.19 -7.63 -19.07
CA ARG A 161 -5.68 -7.07 -20.33
C ARG A 161 -7.17 -7.31 -20.46
N ASN A 162 -7.93 -6.25 -20.69
CA ASN A 162 -9.32 -6.36 -21.08
C ASN A 162 -9.39 -6.79 -22.56
N PRO A 163 -9.89 -8.01 -22.88
CA PRO A 163 -9.88 -8.52 -24.25
C PRO A 163 -10.83 -7.76 -25.18
N ARG A 164 -11.85 -7.08 -24.64
CA ARG A 164 -12.87 -6.35 -25.40
C ARG A 164 -12.40 -4.94 -25.76
N THR A 165 -11.79 -4.23 -24.81
CA THR A 165 -11.36 -2.82 -25.04
C THR A 165 -9.89 -2.72 -25.42
N GLY A 166 -9.09 -3.77 -25.17
CA GLY A 166 -7.64 -3.75 -25.34
C GLY A 166 -6.89 -3.04 -24.21
N THR A 167 -7.61 -2.40 -23.27
CA THR A 167 -7.03 -1.69 -22.12
C THR A 167 -6.21 -2.64 -21.24
N LYS A 168 -5.05 -2.17 -20.79
CA LYS A 168 -4.13 -2.92 -19.93
C LYS A 168 -3.96 -2.25 -18.57
N ILE A 169 -3.73 -3.07 -17.55
CA ILE A 169 -3.12 -2.68 -16.29
C ILE A 169 -1.68 -3.13 -16.37
N ILE A 170 -0.76 -2.19 -16.18
CA ILE A 170 0.68 -2.43 -16.27
C ILE A 170 1.30 -2.05 -14.93
N ASP A 171 2.18 -2.90 -14.41
CA ASP A 171 3.07 -2.54 -13.31
C ASP A 171 4.46 -2.25 -13.88
N VAL A 172 4.94 -1.03 -13.65
CA VAL A 172 6.30 -0.58 -13.95
C VAL A 172 7.15 -0.85 -12.71
N VAL A 173 8.09 -1.78 -12.82
CA VAL A 173 8.87 -2.31 -11.70
C VAL A 173 10.32 -1.90 -11.84
N THR A 174 10.84 -1.21 -10.83
CA THR A 174 12.26 -0.82 -10.72
C THR A 174 12.89 -1.56 -9.55
N VAL A 175 14.09 -2.11 -9.73
CA VAL A 175 14.81 -2.79 -8.64
C VAL A 175 16.17 -2.15 -8.45
N SER A 176 16.54 -1.85 -7.20
CA SER A 176 17.82 -1.22 -6.90
C SER A 176 18.40 -1.65 -5.56
N HIS A 177 19.72 -1.56 -5.43
CA HIS A 177 20.41 -1.63 -4.13
C HIS A 177 20.25 -0.34 -3.32
N ASP A 178 20.04 0.77 -4.03
CA ASP A 178 19.77 2.07 -3.46
C ASP A 178 18.26 2.24 -3.28
N ASP A 179 17.81 3.01 -2.28
CA ASP A 179 16.38 3.30 -2.14
C ASP A 179 15.93 4.08 -3.39
N PRO A 180 14.99 3.56 -4.20
CA PRO A 180 14.67 4.07 -5.53
C PRO A 180 14.16 5.51 -5.50
N ARG A 181 13.70 6.00 -4.34
CA ARG A 181 13.36 7.43 -4.13
C ARG A 181 14.55 8.37 -4.24
N PHE A 182 15.76 7.87 -4.07
CA PHE A 182 16.99 8.63 -4.30
C PHE A 182 17.38 8.67 -5.79
N ARG A 183 16.85 7.77 -6.63
CA ARG A 183 17.07 7.82 -8.10
C ARG A 183 15.94 8.56 -8.81
N GLU A 184 14.73 8.57 -8.22
CA GLU A 184 13.56 9.33 -8.66
C GLU A 184 13.36 10.68 -7.98
N THR A 185 14.34 11.14 -7.21
CA THR A 185 14.70 12.56 -7.29
C THR A 185 15.32 12.80 -8.68
N ARG A 186 14.50 12.64 -9.74
CA ARG A 186 14.55 13.68 -10.77
C ARG A 186 14.46 14.95 -9.98
N ALA A 187 15.49 15.80 -10.09
CA ALA A 187 15.39 17.18 -9.66
C ALA A 187 13.97 17.60 -10.01
N SER A 188 13.15 17.88 -9.00
CA SER A 188 11.79 18.36 -9.22
C SER A 188 11.93 19.40 -10.32
N ASP A 189 11.28 19.24 -11.48
CA ASP A 189 11.38 20.22 -12.58
C ASP A 189 10.85 21.61 -12.14
N GLY A 190 10.32 21.70 -10.92
CA GLY A 190 10.10 22.94 -10.21
C GLY A 190 11.41 23.69 -9.83
N PRO A 191 11.30 24.99 -9.53
CA PRO A 191 12.42 25.77 -9.06
C PRO A 191 13.05 25.15 -7.81
N ALA A 192 14.35 25.39 -7.62
CA ALA A 192 15.03 25.06 -6.37
C ALA A 192 14.20 25.60 -5.19
N ARG A 193 13.90 24.74 -4.22
CA ARG A 193 13.21 25.09 -2.99
C ARG A 193 14.11 24.79 -1.81
N ASP A 194 13.89 25.50 -0.72
CA ASP A 194 14.59 25.22 0.53
C ASP A 194 14.17 23.85 1.08
N PHE A 195 15.13 23.14 1.68
CA PHE A 195 14.86 21.90 2.37
C PHE A 195 13.91 22.13 3.55
N SER A 196 12.90 21.28 3.66
CA SER A 196 11.86 21.37 4.66
C SER A 196 11.63 20.01 5.32
N LEU A 197 11.01 19.99 6.51
CA LEU A 197 10.65 18.73 7.16
C LEU A 197 9.65 17.89 6.34
N SER A 198 8.91 18.49 5.41
CA SER A 198 8.06 17.77 4.46
C SER A 198 8.85 16.92 3.46
N ASP A 199 10.14 17.20 3.25
CA ASP A 199 11.03 16.40 2.40
C ASP A 199 11.57 15.16 3.13
N VAL A 200 11.36 15.05 4.46
CA VAL A 200 11.79 13.90 5.26
C VAL A 200 10.74 12.79 5.20
N SER A 201 11.16 11.62 4.72
CA SER A 201 10.31 10.43 4.68
C SER A 201 10.37 9.62 5.98
N LEU A 202 9.20 9.10 6.38
CA LEU A 202 9.06 8.03 7.36
C LEU A 202 9.28 6.68 6.68
N LYS A 203 9.92 5.72 7.36
CA LYS A 203 10.21 4.39 6.84
C LYS A 203 9.82 3.32 7.86
N ILE A 204 9.07 2.33 7.40
CA ILE A 204 8.75 1.13 8.16
C ILE A 204 9.23 -0.07 7.35
N THR A 205 10.00 -0.93 7.97
CA THR A 205 10.51 -2.20 7.45
C THR A 205 10.44 -3.27 8.53
N ASN A 206 10.31 -4.55 8.16
CA ASN A 206 10.41 -5.71 9.06
C ASN A 206 9.72 -5.47 10.41
N TYR A 207 8.47 -5.06 10.37
CA TYR A 207 7.83 -4.43 11.51
C TYR A 207 7.04 -5.41 12.37
N ARG A 208 6.82 -5.01 13.61
CA ARG A 208 5.79 -5.56 14.49
C ARG A 208 4.88 -4.44 14.98
N LEU A 209 3.60 -4.74 15.04
CA LEU A 209 2.59 -3.88 15.65
C LEU A 209 2.22 -4.46 17.00
N ILE A 210 2.31 -3.62 18.03
CA ILE A 210 1.98 -3.95 19.41
C ILE A 210 0.81 -3.06 19.81
N VAL A 211 -0.24 -3.66 20.37
CA VAL A 211 -1.42 -2.96 20.87
C VAL A 211 -1.58 -3.35 22.34
N ASN A 212 -1.59 -2.38 23.23
CA ASN A 212 -1.69 -2.58 24.68
C ASN A 212 -0.67 -3.56 25.25
N GLY A 213 0.55 -3.57 24.69
CA GLY A 213 1.64 -4.46 25.11
C GLY A 213 1.63 -5.85 24.45
N GLU A 214 0.56 -6.20 23.73
CA GLU A 214 0.44 -7.47 23.03
C GLU A 214 0.84 -7.36 21.55
N SER A 215 1.58 -8.33 21.04
CA SER A 215 1.97 -8.37 19.63
C SER A 215 0.76 -8.68 18.75
N ALA A 216 0.16 -7.65 18.16
CA ALA A 216 -0.98 -7.76 17.27
C ALA A 216 -0.60 -8.26 15.87
N TRP A 217 0.60 -7.89 15.36
CA TRP A 217 1.05 -8.26 14.03
C TRP A 217 2.57 -8.28 13.89
N ARG A 218 3.07 -9.05 12.93
CA ARG A 218 4.46 -9.04 12.46
C ARG A 218 4.46 -9.20 10.95
N SER A 219 5.34 -8.48 10.27
CA SER A 219 5.58 -8.62 8.84
C SER A 219 7.04 -8.31 8.51
N THR A 220 7.56 -8.94 7.48
CA THR A 220 8.86 -8.62 6.86
C THR A 220 8.77 -7.48 5.85
N GLY A 221 7.55 -7.03 5.56
CA GLY A 221 7.29 -5.97 4.60
C GLY A 221 7.57 -4.58 5.15
N GLY A 222 7.19 -3.58 4.38
CA GLY A 222 7.43 -2.20 4.72
C GLY A 222 6.70 -1.22 3.83
N CYS A 223 6.73 0.03 4.25
CA CYS A 223 6.27 1.16 3.47
C CYS A 223 7.14 2.37 3.81
N SER A 224 7.20 3.33 2.92
CA SER A 224 7.94 4.56 3.20
C SER A 224 7.44 5.72 2.37
N GLY A 225 7.42 6.90 2.96
CA GLY A 225 6.95 8.14 2.35
C GLY A 225 6.81 9.26 3.38
N PRO A 226 6.46 10.49 2.94
CA PRO A 226 6.22 11.61 3.86
C PRO A 226 4.96 11.43 4.72
N LEU A 227 4.06 10.53 4.29
CA LEU A 227 3.00 9.94 5.09
C LEU A 227 3.15 8.42 5.05
N VAL A 228 3.11 7.78 6.21
CA VAL A 228 2.91 6.33 6.34
C VAL A 228 1.65 6.08 7.14
N TRP A 229 1.02 4.93 6.94
CA TRP A 229 -0.19 4.57 7.65
C TRP A 229 -0.27 3.08 7.89
N PHE A 230 -0.99 2.69 8.94
CA PHE A 230 -1.51 1.35 9.09
C PHE A 230 -3.00 1.39 9.39
N SER A 231 -3.68 0.27 9.17
CA SER A 231 -5.07 0.11 9.54
C SER A 231 -5.30 -1.23 10.22
N LEU A 232 -6.21 -1.22 11.20
CA LEU A 232 -6.68 -2.35 11.98
C LEU A 232 -8.18 -2.51 11.75
N ALA A 233 -8.64 -3.74 11.49
CA ALA A 233 -9.97 -3.99 10.96
C ALA A 233 -11.10 -3.51 11.88
N ASP A 234 -10.83 -3.43 13.18
CA ASP A 234 -11.73 -3.00 14.25
C ASP A 234 -11.51 -1.56 14.71
N ARG A 235 -10.50 -0.87 14.17
CA ARG A 235 -10.00 0.41 14.71
C ARG A 235 -9.72 1.48 13.65
N GLY A 236 -10.04 1.23 12.40
CA GLY A 236 -9.85 2.21 11.33
C GLY A 236 -8.40 2.35 10.87
N ARG A 237 -8.06 3.46 10.24
CA ARG A 237 -6.70 3.80 9.76
C ARG A 237 -6.08 4.90 10.59
N PHE A 238 -4.80 4.74 10.89
CA PHE A 238 -3.97 5.76 11.50
C PHE A 238 -2.94 6.22 10.47
N VAL A 239 -2.95 7.52 10.17
CA VAL A 239 -2.02 8.17 9.25
C VAL A 239 -1.02 9.00 10.03
N PHE A 240 0.25 8.90 9.69
CA PHE A 240 1.36 9.51 10.42
C PHE A 240 2.08 10.54 9.57
N SER A 241 2.42 11.69 10.18
CA SER A 241 3.24 12.73 9.54
C SER A 241 4.21 13.39 10.53
N LEU A 242 5.39 13.79 10.05
CA LEU A 242 6.35 14.57 10.83
C LEU A 242 5.98 16.06 10.95
N VAL A 243 5.09 16.54 10.08
CA VAL A 243 4.67 17.94 10.00
C VAL A 243 3.15 18.06 10.16
N PRO A 244 2.63 19.20 10.65
CA PRO A 244 1.20 19.44 10.64
C PRO A 244 0.67 19.45 9.20
N ARG A 245 -0.58 19.02 9.02
CA ARG A 245 -1.29 19.01 7.72
C ARG A 245 -2.54 19.89 7.82
N PRO A 246 -2.43 21.20 7.52
CA PRO A 246 -3.56 22.13 7.63
C PRO A 246 -4.76 21.67 6.80
N GLY A 247 -5.96 21.83 7.36
CA GLY A 247 -7.21 21.36 6.73
C GLY A 247 -7.56 19.91 7.05
N TYR A 248 -6.78 19.23 7.89
CA TYR A 248 -7.04 17.88 8.38
C TYR A 248 -6.83 17.80 9.91
N ASP A 249 -7.56 16.90 10.58
CA ASP A 249 -7.57 16.76 12.04
C ASP A 249 -6.40 15.97 12.60
N PHE A 250 -5.19 16.24 12.12
CA PHE A 250 -3.97 15.67 12.67
C PHE A 250 -3.76 16.16 14.10
N LYS A 251 -3.53 15.24 15.03
CA LYS A 251 -3.20 15.54 16.44
C LYS A 251 -1.74 15.20 16.71
N LYS A 252 -1.01 16.08 17.38
CA LYS A 252 0.39 15.86 17.78
C LYS A 252 0.48 14.96 19.02
N VAL A 253 0.09 13.69 18.87
CA VAL A 253 -0.02 12.71 19.97
C VAL A 253 0.94 11.54 19.84
N GLY A 254 1.65 11.43 18.71
CA GLY A 254 2.62 10.37 18.49
C GLY A 254 4.05 10.83 18.74
N LYS A 255 4.94 9.85 18.86
CA LYS A 255 6.38 10.03 18.90
C LYS A 255 7.10 8.96 18.09
N VAL A 256 8.19 9.35 17.46
CA VAL A 256 9.19 8.46 16.89
C VAL A 256 10.35 8.39 17.88
N GLU A 257 10.76 7.18 18.25
CA GLU A 257 11.95 6.91 19.06
C GLU A 257 12.82 5.93 18.26
N HIS A 258 13.80 6.45 17.52
CA HIS A 258 14.69 5.69 16.64
C HIS A 258 13.95 4.83 15.59
N ASN A 259 13.61 3.58 15.93
CA ASN A 259 12.92 2.62 15.06
C ASN A 259 11.46 2.35 15.47
N LYS A 260 10.91 3.09 16.44
CA LYS A 260 9.58 2.85 16.99
C LYS A 260 8.70 4.08 16.87
N ILE A 261 7.53 3.93 16.26
CA ILE A 261 6.42 4.88 16.42
C ILE A 261 5.59 4.43 17.63
N SER A 262 5.21 5.37 18.50
CA SER A 262 4.25 5.10 19.58
C SER A 262 3.29 6.26 19.76
N PHE A 263 2.04 5.94 20.08
CA PHE A 263 0.99 6.91 20.32
C PHE A 263 -0.15 6.27 21.14
N GLU A 264 -0.98 7.11 21.72
CA GLU A 264 -2.20 6.71 22.41
C GLU A 264 -3.40 7.27 21.65
N TRP A 265 -4.47 6.47 21.57
CA TRP A 265 -5.72 6.90 20.97
C TRP A 265 -6.90 6.25 21.67
N GLY A 266 -7.72 7.07 22.32
CA GLY A 266 -8.74 6.56 23.24
C GLY A 266 -8.08 5.90 24.45
N GLU A 267 -8.45 4.65 24.72
CA GLU A 267 -7.91 3.85 25.82
C GLU A 267 -6.73 2.97 25.39
N ASP A 268 -6.40 2.95 24.11
CA ASP A 268 -5.40 2.05 23.55
C ASP A 268 -4.06 2.72 23.31
N ARG A 269 -3.02 1.93 23.56
CA ARG A 269 -1.64 2.29 23.28
C ARG A 269 -1.11 1.45 22.12
N PHE A 270 -0.53 2.13 21.14
CA PHE A 270 0.02 1.51 19.95
C PHE A 270 1.54 1.69 19.90
N GLU A 271 2.24 0.62 19.52
CA GLU A 271 3.65 0.70 19.15
C GLU A 271 3.89 0.00 17.81
N TRP A 272 4.42 0.75 16.85
CA TRP A 272 4.80 0.24 15.54
C TRP A 272 6.33 0.23 15.46
N VAL A 273 6.92 -0.93 15.71
CA VAL A 273 8.36 -1.12 15.79
C VAL A 273 8.87 -1.63 14.46
N SER A 274 9.71 -0.85 13.79
CA SER A 274 10.40 -1.23 12.56
C SER A 274 11.75 -1.91 12.86
N GLY A 275 12.22 -2.74 11.93
CA GLY A 275 13.58 -3.29 11.96
C GLY A 275 14.69 -2.26 11.69
N LEU A 276 14.37 -1.08 11.13
CA LEU A 276 15.33 0.01 10.86
C LEU A 276 14.82 1.35 11.44
N PRO A 277 15.68 2.38 11.55
CA PRO A 277 15.25 3.71 11.97
C PRO A 277 14.07 4.22 11.13
N VAL A 278 13.05 4.76 11.81
CA VAL A 278 11.84 5.28 11.17
C VAL A 278 12.11 6.56 10.40
N VAL A 279 13.06 7.35 10.87
CA VAL A 279 13.61 8.52 10.17
C VAL A 279 15.08 8.21 9.90
N SER A 280 15.55 8.41 8.66
CA SER A 280 16.89 7.97 8.22
C SER A 280 18.04 8.57 9.03
N SER A 281 17.88 9.79 9.56
CA SER A 281 18.86 10.43 10.44
C SER A 281 18.84 9.89 11.88
N GLY A 282 17.90 8.99 12.21
CA GLY A 282 17.58 8.60 13.58
C GLY A 282 16.93 9.75 14.37
N GLY A 283 16.97 9.65 15.70
CA GLY A 283 16.48 10.67 16.62
C GLY A 283 15.11 10.40 17.24
N ASN A 284 14.68 11.35 18.07
CA ASN A 284 13.38 11.35 18.72
C ASN A 284 12.55 12.53 18.20
N TRP A 285 11.39 12.23 17.63
CA TRP A 285 10.58 13.23 16.92
C TRP A 285 9.14 13.19 17.41
N SER A 286 8.48 14.35 17.50
CA SER A 286 7.03 14.37 17.62
C SER A 286 6.39 13.93 16.31
N LEU A 287 5.27 13.24 16.41
CA LEU A 287 4.53 12.72 15.27
C LEU A 287 3.07 13.17 15.33
N TRP A 288 2.58 13.64 14.20
CA TRP A 288 1.18 13.97 14.01
C TRP A 288 0.43 12.72 13.55
N VAL A 289 -0.68 12.42 14.21
CA VAL A 289 -1.52 11.26 13.96
C VAL A 289 -2.91 11.73 13.57
N LEU A 290 -3.39 11.29 12.42
CA LEU A 290 -4.79 11.38 12.02
C LEU A 290 -5.43 10.01 12.17
N HIS A 291 -6.59 9.96 12.80
CA HIS A 291 -7.42 8.76 12.85
C HIS A 291 -8.57 8.92 11.88
N ASP A 292 -8.68 7.95 10.98
CA ASP A 292 -9.79 7.77 10.06
C ASP A 292 -10.56 6.53 10.54
N PRO A 293 -11.54 6.70 11.46
CA PRO A 293 -12.28 5.58 12.05
C PRO A 293 -13.15 4.86 11.02
N ASP A 294 -13.60 5.59 10.00
CA ASP A 294 -14.46 5.07 8.94
C ASP A 294 -13.66 4.32 7.87
N TYR A 295 -12.33 4.45 7.86
CA TYR A 295 -11.49 3.64 7.00
C TYR A 295 -11.59 2.18 7.39
N SER A 296 -12.39 1.49 6.61
CA SER A 296 -12.39 0.06 6.60
C SER A 296 -11.51 -0.40 5.44
N PHE A 297 -10.40 -1.08 5.76
CA PHE A 297 -9.87 -2.09 4.84
C PHE A 297 -10.56 -3.44 5.08
N ASP A 298 -11.78 -3.44 5.62
CA ASP A 298 -12.65 -4.59 5.37
C ASP A 298 -13.03 -4.50 3.91
N LEU A 299 -12.35 -5.33 3.12
CA LEU A 299 -12.70 -5.45 1.73
C LEU A 299 -14.22 -5.77 1.61
N TYR A 300 -14.92 -6.42 2.57
CA TYR A 300 -16.38 -6.68 2.47
C TYR A 300 -17.17 -6.78 3.80
N THR A 301 -17.43 -5.67 4.48
CA THR A 301 -18.74 -5.51 5.15
C THR A 301 -19.59 -4.54 4.33
N LYS A 302 -20.53 -5.11 3.57
CA LYS A 302 -21.70 -4.37 3.10
C LYS A 302 -22.39 -3.81 4.35
N PRO A 303 -22.74 -2.52 4.44
CA PRO A 303 -23.65 -2.08 5.50
C PRO A 303 -24.90 -2.95 5.39
N ALA A 304 -25.33 -3.55 6.50
CA ALA A 304 -26.67 -4.12 6.54
C ALA A 304 -27.62 -2.99 6.15
N ALA A 305 -28.37 -3.18 5.06
CA ALA A 305 -29.39 -2.23 4.66
C ALA A 305 -30.34 -2.03 5.85
N PRO A 306 -30.67 -0.79 6.21
CA PRO A 306 -31.69 -0.57 7.22
C PRO A 306 -33.04 -0.90 6.59
N GLY A 307 -33.74 -1.89 7.14
CA GLY A 307 -35.15 -2.11 6.85
C GLY A 307 -35.46 -3.47 6.22
N GLY A 308 -36.08 -4.33 7.01
CA GLY A 308 -36.64 -5.61 6.63
C GLY A 308 -37.33 -6.23 7.82
N ASP A 309 -38.32 -5.53 8.34
CA ASP A 309 -39.29 -6.05 9.30
C ASP A 309 -40.14 -7.11 8.58
N GLU A 310 -39.90 -8.39 8.86
CA GLU A 310 -40.82 -9.47 8.51
C GLU A 310 -40.99 -10.40 9.71
N THR A 311 -41.98 -10.03 10.53
CA THR A 311 -43.02 -10.89 11.08
C THR A 311 -42.71 -12.39 11.16
N ARG A 312 -42.35 -12.83 12.36
CA ARG A 312 -42.56 -14.21 12.81
C ARG A 312 -44.04 -14.44 13.13
N THR A 313 -44.76 -15.00 12.17
CA THR A 313 -45.92 -15.89 12.40
C THR A 313 -45.44 -17.28 11.96
N GLY A 314 -45.32 -18.30 12.80
CA GLY A 314 -46.38 -18.90 13.61
C GLY A 314 -46.69 -20.28 13.00
N VAL A 315 -46.57 -21.33 13.84
CA VAL A 315 -47.10 -22.70 13.67
C VAL A 315 -46.31 -23.66 12.76
N GLU A 316 -45.54 -24.56 13.38
CA GLU A 316 -45.92 -25.99 13.36
C GLU A 316 -45.31 -26.77 14.53
N GLN A 317 -46.24 -27.28 15.32
CA GLN A 317 -46.13 -28.19 16.45
C GLN A 317 -46.12 -29.61 15.82
N THR A 318 -45.42 -30.64 16.31
CA THR A 318 -46.03 -31.64 17.22
C THR A 318 -45.23 -32.97 17.22
N LEU A 319 -44.89 -33.43 18.43
CA LEU A 319 -44.71 -34.80 18.94
C LEU A 319 -43.68 -35.79 18.32
N ARG A 320 -42.78 -36.27 19.18
CA ARG A 320 -42.90 -37.61 19.78
C ARG A 320 -42.10 -37.71 21.10
N ARG A 321 -42.76 -38.31 22.09
CA ARG A 321 -42.35 -38.49 23.49
C ARG A 321 -42.40 -40.00 23.77
N ALA A 322 -41.34 -40.60 24.30
CA ALA A 322 -41.28 -41.84 25.10
C ALA A 322 -39.81 -42.30 25.18
N GLY A 323 -39.19 -42.67 26.30
CA GLY A 323 -39.61 -42.77 27.69
C GLY A 323 -38.44 -43.22 28.59
N GLN A 324 -38.56 -42.87 29.88
CA GLN A 324 -37.95 -43.49 31.10
C GLN A 324 -36.41 -43.51 31.30
N PRO A 325 -35.91 -43.74 32.55
CA PRO A 325 -36.36 -43.27 33.86
C PRO A 325 -35.20 -42.67 34.71
N LYS A 326 -35.56 -42.05 35.86
CA LYS A 326 -34.64 -41.48 36.86
C LYS A 326 -33.94 -42.57 37.68
N SER A 327 -32.65 -42.37 37.99
CA SER A 327 -32.02 -42.81 39.23
C SER A 327 -31.17 -41.68 39.83
N ARG A 328 -30.91 -41.77 41.13
CA ARG A 328 -30.54 -40.71 42.08
C ARG A 328 -29.18 -41.03 42.70
N ALA A 329 -28.39 -39.96 42.95
CA ALA A 329 -27.16 -39.89 43.78
C ALA A 329 -25.96 -40.68 43.21
N GLU A 330 -24.69 -40.30 43.35
CA GLU A 330 -24.00 -39.49 44.36
C GLU A 330 -22.56 -39.18 43.88
N PHE A 331 -21.89 -38.22 44.55
CA PHE A 331 -20.44 -37.95 44.58
C PHE A 331 -19.74 -37.39 43.33
N GLY A 332 -19.26 -36.15 43.52
CA GLY A 332 -18.49 -35.37 42.56
C GLY A 332 -17.08 -35.89 42.33
N THR A 333 -16.66 -35.76 41.08
CA THR A 333 -15.27 -35.66 40.64
C THR A 333 -15.17 -34.45 39.72
N PRO A 334 -14.02 -33.75 39.65
CA PRO A 334 -13.91 -32.50 38.93
C PRO A 334 -13.99 -32.79 37.42
N GLU A 335 -15.01 -32.26 36.75
CA GLU A 335 -15.00 -32.17 35.29
C GLU A 335 -13.87 -31.23 34.88
N GLU A 336 -12.79 -31.84 34.39
CA GLU A 336 -11.78 -31.19 33.59
C GLU A 336 -12.45 -30.65 32.32
N ARG A 337 -12.91 -29.40 32.41
CA ARG A 337 -13.35 -28.61 31.26
C ARG A 337 -12.16 -28.42 30.35
N THR A 338 -11.99 -29.35 29.42
CA THR A 338 -11.23 -29.17 28.19
C THR A 338 -11.98 -28.14 27.33
N GLY A 339 -11.86 -26.87 27.73
CA GLY A 339 -12.25 -25.74 26.91
C GLY A 339 -11.46 -25.85 25.60
N LYS A 340 -12.16 -26.13 24.51
CA LYS A 340 -11.60 -25.97 23.17
C LYS A 340 -10.99 -24.56 23.11
N PRO A 341 -9.71 -24.39 22.74
CA PRO A 341 -9.12 -23.08 22.62
C PRO A 341 -9.95 -22.29 21.61
N VAL A 342 -10.53 -21.18 22.08
CA VAL A 342 -11.16 -20.20 21.20
C VAL A 342 -10.07 -19.78 20.23
N ALA A 343 -10.25 -20.11 18.95
CA ALA A 343 -9.28 -19.81 17.92
C ALA A 343 -8.95 -18.33 17.97
N ALA A 344 -7.70 -17.99 18.32
CA ALA A 344 -7.24 -16.62 18.45
C ALA A 344 -7.60 -15.88 17.15
N ARG A 345 -8.44 -14.86 17.27
CA ARG A 345 -8.91 -14.06 16.14
C ARG A 345 -7.69 -13.33 15.60
N ARG A 346 -7.13 -13.80 14.48
CA ARG A 346 -5.96 -13.19 13.85
C ARG A 346 -6.30 -11.74 13.50
N VAL A 347 -5.69 -10.81 14.23
CA VAL A 347 -5.74 -9.38 13.93
C VAL A 347 -5.17 -9.20 12.52
N ARG A 348 -5.84 -8.41 11.68
CA ARG A 348 -5.35 -8.09 10.33
C ARG A 348 -4.80 -6.67 10.35
N VAL A 349 -3.70 -6.46 9.65
CA VAL A 349 -3.07 -5.15 9.50
C VAL A 349 -2.83 -4.88 8.02
N ALA A 350 -3.29 -3.74 7.53
CA ALA A 350 -2.85 -3.18 6.26
C ALA A 350 -1.90 -2.02 6.52
N ILE A 351 -0.91 -1.81 5.65
CA ILE A 351 0.02 -0.67 5.73
C ILE A 351 0.17 -0.02 4.37
N GLY A 352 0.59 1.24 4.35
CA GLY A 352 0.94 1.92 3.12
C GLY A 352 1.58 3.27 3.36
N ALA A 353 1.86 3.96 2.27
CA ALA A 353 2.43 5.31 2.27
C ALA A 353 1.72 6.18 1.23
N ALA A 354 1.87 7.49 1.37
CA ALA A 354 1.42 8.46 0.38
C ALA A 354 2.31 9.70 0.40
N ASP A 355 2.40 10.37 -0.76
CA ASP A 355 3.09 11.65 -0.87
C ASP A 355 2.26 12.80 -0.29
N ASP A 356 0.93 12.70 -0.40
CA ASP A 356 0.00 13.72 0.06
C ASP A 356 -1.26 13.13 0.68
N ILE A 357 -1.86 13.91 1.59
CA ILE A 357 -3.03 13.51 2.36
C ILE A 357 -4.30 13.52 1.49
N GLU A 358 -4.39 14.40 0.49
CA GLU A 358 -5.48 14.42 -0.50
C GLU A 358 -5.61 13.11 -1.27
N ARG A 359 -4.52 12.34 -1.42
CA ARG A 359 -4.55 11.00 -2.04
C ARG A 359 -5.13 9.93 -1.12
N LEU A 360 -5.08 10.14 0.20
CA LEU A 360 -5.63 9.22 1.19
C LEU A 360 -7.06 9.61 1.60
N LEU A 361 -7.33 10.92 1.61
CA LEU A 361 -8.54 11.58 2.09
C LEU A 361 -8.80 12.83 1.23
N PRO A 362 -9.46 12.66 0.07
CA PRO A 362 -9.87 13.80 -0.75
C PRO A 362 -10.77 14.73 0.06
N LYS A 363 -10.56 16.05 -0.07
CA LYS A 363 -11.47 17.04 0.53
C LYS A 363 -12.86 16.83 -0.09
N LYS A 364 -13.87 16.70 0.77
CA LYS A 364 -15.27 16.60 0.35
C LYS A 364 -15.79 17.92 -0.19
#